data_AF-A0A369YFF1-F1
#
_entry.id   AF-A0A369YFF1-F1
#
_cell.length_a   1.000
_cell.length_b   1.000
_cell.length_c   1.000
_cell.angle_alpha   90.00
_cell.angle_beta   90.00
_cell.angle_gamma   90.00
#
_symmetry.space_group_name_H-M   'P 1'
#
loop_
_entity.id
_entity.type
_entity.pdbx_description
1 polymer ?
#
loop_
_entity_poly.entity_id
_entity_poly.type
_entity_poly.pdbx_seq_one_letter_code
_entity_poly.pdbx_strand_id
1 'polypeptide(L)'
;KSLGKVKHISDDAPDKLTEEQTKALLSGLKKESEIRLTYGKTTLKVSDKGAAAAMLKMDEFQQRLNTPSALIRQGQEKHAVLAPKVKPKIDAVSVNNRKTIELKYGEKQFSHVLALLRKAYDGCVDGDLESQNIMIYPLTQNKVLAEALCFKGAYQSTNYYAVLDDKLSNVEQVLAEQYNEAGYDEKQGYAFVRGSYKGHAFGDCWNGQDAVWNGKIFIRTSDWMTGGCYKWFTGGAWQLPTFVSDIIVK
;
A
#
# COMPACT_ATOMS: atom_id res chain seq x y z
N LYS A 1 -4.29 38.55 -5.61
CA LYS A 1 -4.27 38.86 -4.16
C LYS A 1 -3.44 37.78 -3.46
N SER A 2 -2.48 38.16 -2.61
CA SER A 2 -1.75 37.16 -1.78
C SER A 2 -2.68 36.62 -0.70
N LEU A 3 -2.67 35.31 -0.47
CA LEU A 3 -3.52 34.62 0.51
C LEU A 3 -2.77 34.31 1.83
N GLY A 4 -1.57 34.88 2.02
CA GLY A 4 -0.74 34.64 3.19
C GLY A 4 0.27 33.49 3.00
N LYS A 5 0.83 33.02 4.11
CA LYS A 5 1.88 31.98 4.15
C LYS A 5 1.33 30.66 4.69
N VAL A 6 1.82 29.55 4.17
CA VAL A 6 1.72 28.22 4.78
C VAL A 6 3.05 27.99 5.50
N LYS A 7 3.04 27.66 6.80
CA LYS A 7 4.29 27.66 7.60
C LYS A 7 5.01 26.32 7.49
N HIS A 8 4.31 25.20 7.65
CA HIS A 8 4.85 23.85 7.58
C HIS A 8 4.29 23.10 6.36
N ILE A 9 5.14 22.81 5.38
CA ILE A 9 4.81 21.90 4.28
C ILE A 9 5.70 20.66 4.47
N SER A 10 5.09 19.53 4.79
CA SER A 10 5.75 18.23 4.91
C SER A 10 4.84 17.13 4.37
N ASP A 11 5.39 15.99 4.03
CA ASP A 11 4.60 14.83 3.60
C ASP A 11 3.87 14.15 4.77
N ASP A 12 4.45 14.16 5.98
CA ASP A 12 3.88 13.45 7.14
C ASP A 12 2.77 14.23 7.86
N ALA A 13 3.03 15.49 8.19
CA ALA A 13 2.13 16.34 8.98
C ALA A 13 2.14 17.80 8.48
N PRO A 14 1.62 18.08 7.28
CA PRO A 14 1.57 19.44 6.76
C PRO A 14 0.59 20.31 7.56
N ASP A 15 0.90 21.61 7.64
CA ASP A 15 -0.06 22.59 8.10
C ASP A 15 -1.26 22.62 7.16
N LYS A 16 -2.46 22.75 7.74
CA LYS A 16 -3.69 22.97 6.96
C LYS A 16 -3.70 24.39 6.42
N LEU A 17 -4.22 24.55 5.21
CA LEU A 17 -4.59 25.87 4.68
C LEU A 17 -5.64 26.52 5.60
N THR A 18 -5.55 27.84 5.76
CA THR A 18 -6.60 28.59 6.47
C THR A 18 -7.93 28.50 5.71
N GLU A 19 -9.04 28.84 6.36
CA GLU A 19 -10.34 28.86 5.71
C GLU A 19 -10.39 29.84 4.53
N GLU A 20 -9.79 31.04 4.68
CA GLU A 20 -9.70 32.03 3.59
C GLU A 20 -8.87 31.48 2.41
N GLN A 21 -7.71 30.87 2.70
CA GLN A 21 -6.86 30.24 1.68
C GLN A 21 -7.60 29.13 0.94
N THR A 22 -8.29 28.24 1.68
CA THR A 22 -9.04 27.12 1.12
C THR A 22 -10.18 27.60 0.23
N LYS A 23 -10.98 28.57 0.68
CA LYS A 23 -12.09 29.14 -0.11
C LYS A 23 -11.58 29.80 -1.38
N ALA A 24 -10.52 30.60 -1.29
CA ALA A 24 -9.93 31.28 -2.45
C ALA A 24 -9.33 30.28 -3.45
N LEU A 25 -8.64 29.25 -2.97
CA LEU A 25 -8.07 28.20 -3.82
C LEU A 25 -9.17 27.41 -4.53
N LEU A 26 -10.19 26.94 -3.80
CA LEU A 26 -11.32 26.22 -4.39
C LEU A 26 -12.07 27.09 -5.41
N SER A 27 -12.26 28.38 -5.15
CA SER A 27 -12.87 29.31 -6.12
C SER A 27 -11.99 29.48 -7.37
N GLY A 28 -10.67 29.54 -7.21
CA GLY A 28 -9.72 29.60 -8.31
C GLY A 28 -9.74 28.35 -9.17
N LEU A 29 -9.71 27.16 -8.57
CA LEU A 29 -9.65 25.86 -9.27
C LEU A 29 -10.92 25.51 -10.08
N LYS A 30 -12.04 26.20 -9.84
CA LYS A 30 -13.30 25.98 -10.58
C LYS A 30 -13.32 26.65 -11.96
N LYS A 31 -12.37 27.52 -12.25
CA LYS A 31 -12.30 28.33 -13.46
C LYS A 31 -10.85 28.46 -13.92
N GLU A 32 -10.63 29.08 -15.08
CA GLU A 32 -9.28 29.43 -15.49
C GLU A 32 -8.73 30.54 -14.59
N SER A 33 -7.70 30.22 -13.80
CA SER A 33 -7.11 31.11 -12.80
C SER A 33 -5.59 31.01 -12.78
N GLU A 34 -4.93 32.12 -12.48
CA GLU A 34 -3.50 32.12 -12.19
C GLU A 34 -3.25 31.88 -10.69
N ILE A 35 -2.92 30.64 -10.34
CA ILE A 35 -2.62 30.23 -8.97
C ILE A 35 -1.11 30.06 -8.85
N ARG A 36 -0.47 30.76 -7.89
CA ARG A 36 0.98 30.73 -7.69
C ARG A 36 1.32 30.38 -6.23
N LEU A 37 2.33 29.53 -6.07
CA LEU A 37 2.97 29.22 -4.79
C LEU A 37 4.39 29.82 -4.82
N THR A 38 4.74 30.61 -3.82
CA THR A 38 6.09 31.22 -3.72
C THR A 38 6.80 30.71 -2.47
N TYR A 39 8.02 30.18 -2.64
CA TYR A 39 8.90 29.76 -1.56
C TYR A 39 10.33 30.28 -1.83
N GLY A 40 10.88 31.04 -0.89
CA GLY A 40 12.16 31.74 -1.10
C GLY A 40 12.12 32.64 -2.33
N LYS A 41 13.01 32.39 -3.30
CA LYS A 41 13.04 33.08 -4.60
C LYS A 41 12.25 32.37 -5.70
N THR A 42 11.72 31.19 -5.43
CA THR A 42 11.03 30.36 -6.41
C THR A 42 9.54 30.65 -6.38
N THR A 43 8.95 30.84 -7.56
CA THR A 43 7.49 30.93 -7.72
C THR A 43 7.04 29.89 -8.74
N LEU A 44 6.17 28.99 -8.32
CA LEU A 44 5.61 27.94 -9.15
C LEU A 44 4.14 28.21 -9.44
N LYS A 45 3.70 27.93 -10.67
CA LYS A 45 2.29 27.93 -11.02
C LYS A 45 1.65 26.60 -10.60
N VAL A 46 0.54 26.67 -9.88
CA VAL A 46 -0.33 25.52 -9.63
C VAL A 46 -1.28 25.39 -10.82
N SER A 47 -1.33 24.20 -11.42
CA SER A 47 -2.22 23.94 -12.56
C SER A 47 -3.67 23.80 -12.10
N ASP A 48 -4.56 24.51 -12.76
CA ASP A 48 -6.02 24.45 -12.64
C ASP A 48 -6.67 23.51 -13.68
N LYS A 49 -5.91 23.11 -14.72
CA LYS A 49 -6.38 22.20 -15.77
C LYS A 49 -6.91 20.89 -15.19
N GLY A 50 -8.17 20.59 -15.48
CA GLY A 50 -8.85 19.37 -15.03
C GLY A 50 -9.36 19.41 -13.57
N ALA A 51 -9.05 20.45 -12.79
CA ALA A 51 -9.45 20.52 -11.39
C ALA A 51 -10.97 20.58 -11.21
N ALA A 52 -11.67 21.38 -12.03
CA ALA A 52 -13.13 21.43 -12.04
C ALA A 52 -13.76 20.07 -12.39
N ALA A 53 -13.20 19.33 -13.36
CA ALA A 53 -13.68 18.01 -13.74
C ALA A 53 -13.45 16.96 -12.63
N ALA A 54 -12.29 17.00 -11.97
CA ALA A 54 -12.00 16.14 -10.82
C ALA A 54 -12.96 16.42 -9.65
N MET A 55 -13.17 17.69 -9.31
CA MET A 55 -14.13 18.10 -8.27
C MET A 55 -15.58 17.71 -8.62
N LEU A 56 -15.98 17.82 -9.89
CA LEU A 56 -17.28 17.35 -10.35
C LEU A 56 -17.42 15.83 -10.17
N LYS A 57 -16.36 15.07 -10.48
CA LYS A 57 -16.35 13.63 -10.26
C LYS A 57 -16.44 13.25 -8.78
N MET A 58 -15.81 14.04 -7.90
CA MET A 58 -15.96 13.89 -6.45
C MET A 58 -17.41 14.13 -6.02
N ASP A 59 -18.05 15.19 -6.51
CA ASP A 59 -19.46 15.47 -6.22
C ASP A 59 -20.38 14.34 -6.69
N GLU A 60 -20.17 13.81 -7.90
CA GLU A 60 -20.91 12.65 -8.43
C GLU A 60 -20.75 11.42 -7.55
N PHE A 61 -19.50 11.02 -7.28
CA PHE A 61 -19.19 9.82 -6.51
C PHE A 61 -19.75 9.90 -5.09
N GLN A 62 -19.64 11.07 -4.46
CA GLN A 62 -20.13 11.30 -3.10
C GLN A 62 -21.63 11.60 -3.04
N GLN A 63 -22.34 11.59 -4.19
CA GLN A 63 -23.77 11.92 -4.28
C GLN A 63 -24.07 13.30 -3.68
N ARG A 64 -23.26 14.31 -4.04
CA ARG A 64 -23.36 15.69 -3.55
C ARG A 64 -23.97 16.67 -4.53
N LEU A 65 -24.10 16.27 -5.80
CA LEU A 65 -24.65 17.13 -6.84
C LEU A 65 -25.99 17.74 -6.39
N ASN A 66 -26.21 19.01 -6.71
CA ASN A 66 -27.41 19.78 -6.36
C ASN A 66 -27.63 20.03 -4.86
N THR A 67 -26.71 19.61 -3.97
CA THR A 67 -26.74 19.98 -2.55
C THR A 67 -26.02 21.30 -2.30
N PRO A 68 -26.26 21.97 -1.16
CA PRO A 68 -25.46 23.12 -0.74
C PRO A 68 -23.97 22.78 -0.53
N SER A 69 -23.64 21.51 -0.31
CA SER A 69 -22.28 21.04 -0.02
C SER A 69 -21.44 20.69 -1.24
N ALA A 70 -22.02 20.72 -2.45
CA ALA A 70 -21.30 20.42 -3.68
C ALA A 70 -20.15 21.41 -3.93
N LEU A 71 -19.07 20.94 -4.56
CA LEU A 71 -17.97 21.79 -4.98
C LEU A 71 -18.30 22.53 -6.30
N ILE A 72 -18.91 21.85 -7.28
CA ILE A 72 -19.14 22.40 -8.62
C ILE A 72 -20.59 22.80 -8.83
N ARG A 73 -21.52 21.84 -8.74
CA ARG A 73 -22.94 22.06 -9.03
C ARG A 73 -23.75 22.12 -7.74
N GLN A 74 -23.65 23.26 -7.06
CA GLN A 74 -24.43 23.53 -5.84
C GLN A 74 -25.91 23.70 -6.16
N GLY A 75 -26.75 23.33 -5.20
CA GLY A 75 -28.20 23.54 -5.26
C GLY A 75 -28.80 23.57 -3.86
N GLN A 76 -30.11 23.39 -3.78
CA GLN A 76 -30.87 23.46 -2.52
C GLN A 76 -31.40 22.10 -2.06
N GLU A 77 -31.09 21.02 -2.78
CA GLU A 77 -31.54 19.68 -2.42
C GLU A 77 -30.93 19.24 -1.08
N LYS A 78 -31.76 18.64 -0.23
CA LYS A 78 -31.37 18.13 1.09
C LYS A 78 -31.55 16.63 1.11
N HIS A 79 -30.46 15.91 0.92
CA HIS A 79 -30.41 14.46 1.01
C HIS A 79 -29.09 13.98 1.62
N ALA A 80 -29.05 12.73 2.07
CA ALA A 80 -27.83 12.13 2.59
C ALA A 80 -26.80 11.96 1.46
N VAL A 81 -25.57 12.42 1.72
CA VAL A 81 -24.41 12.19 0.84
C VAL A 81 -23.81 10.83 1.17
N LEU A 82 -23.05 10.25 0.23
CA LEU A 82 -22.38 8.97 0.44
C LEU A 82 -21.45 9.06 1.67
N ALA A 83 -21.76 8.28 2.70
CA ALA A 83 -20.94 8.20 3.90
C ALA A 83 -19.59 7.50 3.61
N PRO A 84 -18.51 7.89 4.29
CA PRO A 84 -17.25 7.17 4.20
C PRO A 84 -17.43 5.71 4.66
N LYS A 85 -16.77 4.78 3.97
CA LYS A 85 -16.73 3.39 4.41
C LYS A 85 -15.95 3.30 5.72
N VAL A 86 -16.49 2.56 6.69
CA VAL A 86 -15.78 2.28 7.94
C VAL A 86 -14.54 1.45 7.61
N LYS A 87 -13.39 1.82 8.19
CA LYS A 87 -12.17 1.02 8.09
C LYS A 87 -12.41 -0.33 8.77
N PRO A 88 -12.18 -1.46 8.08
CA PRO A 88 -12.21 -2.76 8.72
C PRO A 88 -11.18 -2.82 9.84
N LYS A 89 -11.52 -3.54 10.91
CA LYS A 89 -10.57 -3.89 11.97
C LYS A 89 -10.09 -5.30 11.71
N ILE A 90 -8.78 -5.47 11.61
CA ILE A 90 -8.15 -6.77 11.39
C ILE A 90 -7.35 -7.11 12.64
N ASP A 91 -7.69 -8.24 13.24
CA ASP A 91 -6.93 -8.77 14.36
C ASP A 91 -5.58 -9.29 13.87
N ALA A 92 -4.53 -8.97 14.61
CA ALA A 92 -3.21 -9.57 14.47
C ALA A 92 -2.78 -10.15 15.82
N VAL A 93 -1.87 -11.10 15.82
CA VAL A 93 -1.34 -11.69 17.05
C VAL A 93 0.16 -11.47 17.15
N SER A 94 0.62 -11.15 18.35
CA SER A 94 2.06 -10.99 18.59
C SER A 94 2.78 -12.33 18.56
N VAL A 95 3.96 -12.36 17.94
CA VAL A 95 4.83 -13.54 17.89
C VAL A 95 5.97 -13.35 18.88
N ASN A 96 6.02 -14.20 19.91
CA ASN A 96 7.05 -14.11 20.95
C ASN A 96 8.45 -14.51 20.45
N ASN A 97 8.56 -15.64 19.74
CA ASN A 97 9.82 -16.09 19.17
C ASN A 97 9.93 -15.64 17.71
N ARG A 98 10.72 -14.60 17.46
CA ARG A 98 10.91 -14.00 16.13
C ARG A 98 12.24 -14.41 15.47
N LYS A 99 12.88 -15.48 15.98
CA LYS A 99 14.14 -15.98 15.42
C LYS A 99 13.86 -16.73 14.12
N THR A 100 14.25 -16.13 13.00
CA THR A 100 14.18 -16.77 11.69
C THR A 100 15.20 -17.90 11.58
N ILE A 101 14.84 -18.92 10.80
CA ILE A 101 15.68 -20.06 10.48
C ILE A 101 15.94 -20.04 8.98
N GLU A 102 17.19 -20.24 8.58
CA GLU A 102 17.58 -20.34 7.18
C GLU A 102 17.79 -21.82 6.84
N LEU A 103 17.07 -22.32 5.85
CA LEU A 103 17.28 -23.65 5.27
C LEU A 103 18.21 -23.49 4.08
N LYS A 104 19.44 -24.02 4.20
CA LYS A 104 20.46 -23.78 3.18
C LYS A 104 20.24 -24.68 1.97
N TYR A 105 20.49 -24.14 0.79
CA TYR A 105 20.51 -24.92 -0.43
C TYR A 105 21.44 -26.12 -0.29
N GLY A 106 20.95 -27.30 -0.72
CA GLY A 106 21.66 -28.58 -0.59
C GLY A 106 21.41 -29.33 0.73
N GLU A 107 20.76 -28.72 1.73
CA GLU A 107 20.34 -29.44 2.94
C GLU A 107 19.09 -30.29 2.68
N LYS A 108 18.98 -31.43 3.36
CA LYS A 108 17.84 -32.35 3.23
C LYS A 108 16.50 -31.64 3.52
N GLN A 109 16.49 -30.73 4.49
CA GLN A 109 15.30 -29.99 4.87
C GLN A 109 14.90 -28.95 3.82
N PHE A 110 15.87 -28.30 3.17
CA PHE A 110 15.62 -27.42 2.03
C PHE A 110 14.91 -28.17 0.90
N SER A 111 15.46 -29.32 0.45
CA SER A 111 14.86 -30.11 -0.62
C SER A 111 13.46 -30.60 -0.27
N HIS A 112 13.23 -30.95 1.01
CA HIS A 112 11.92 -31.37 1.49
C HIS A 112 10.89 -30.23 1.42
N VAL A 113 11.23 -29.05 1.95
CA VAL A 113 10.33 -27.89 1.93
C VAL A 113 10.09 -27.44 0.50
N LEU A 114 11.14 -27.32 -0.33
CA LEU A 114 11.00 -26.94 -1.73
C LEU A 114 10.03 -27.85 -2.50
N ALA A 115 10.07 -29.17 -2.25
CA ALA A 115 9.12 -30.11 -2.85
C ALA A 115 7.67 -29.87 -2.39
N LEU A 116 7.46 -29.51 -1.12
CA LEU A 116 6.12 -29.13 -0.62
C LEU A 116 5.63 -27.83 -1.27
N LEU A 117 6.52 -26.84 -1.41
CA LEU A 117 6.22 -25.55 -2.03
C LEU A 117 5.80 -25.74 -3.50
N ARG A 118 6.59 -26.47 -4.31
CA ARG A 118 6.27 -26.83 -5.70
C ARG A 118 4.94 -27.57 -5.84
N LYS A 119 4.66 -28.50 -4.92
CA LYS A 119 3.40 -29.26 -4.93
C LYS A 119 2.19 -28.36 -4.65
N ALA A 120 2.35 -27.35 -3.80
CA ALA A 120 1.28 -26.42 -3.45
C ALA A 120 1.05 -25.37 -4.55
N TYR A 121 2.11 -24.95 -5.24
CA TYR A 121 2.06 -23.97 -6.31
C TYR A 121 3.26 -24.12 -7.26
N ASP A 122 2.98 -24.24 -8.55
CA ASP A 122 3.98 -24.51 -9.61
C ASP A 122 4.14 -23.32 -10.59
N GLY A 123 3.92 -22.10 -10.11
CA GLY A 123 4.04 -20.88 -10.93
C GLY A 123 5.40 -20.18 -10.86
N CYS A 124 6.28 -20.60 -9.95
CA CYS A 124 7.60 -19.99 -9.77
C CYS A 124 8.62 -20.52 -10.79
N VAL A 125 9.64 -19.71 -11.07
CA VAL A 125 10.76 -20.12 -11.94
C VAL A 125 11.69 -21.04 -11.16
N ASP A 126 11.85 -22.29 -11.62
CA ASP A 126 12.64 -23.30 -10.92
C ASP A 126 14.08 -22.88 -10.61
N GLY A 127 14.75 -22.25 -11.58
CA GLY A 127 16.11 -21.76 -11.39
C GLY A 127 16.23 -20.69 -10.30
N ASP A 128 15.18 -19.88 -10.10
CA ASP A 128 15.14 -18.86 -9.07
C ASP A 128 14.89 -19.48 -7.68
N LEU A 129 13.96 -20.43 -7.59
CA LEU A 129 13.67 -21.18 -6.35
C LEU A 129 14.91 -21.89 -5.79
N GLU A 130 15.79 -22.38 -6.66
CA GLU A 130 17.02 -23.10 -6.30
C GLU A 130 18.22 -22.17 -6.11
N SER A 131 18.09 -20.88 -6.43
CA SER A 131 19.20 -19.92 -6.38
C SER A 131 19.44 -19.31 -4.99
N GLN A 132 18.49 -19.44 -4.06
CA GLN A 132 18.55 -18.84 -2.73
C GLN A 132 18.05 -19.81 -1.66
N ASN A 133 18.42 -19.53 -0.41
CA ASN A 133 17.98 -20.29 0.75
C ASN A 133 16.50 -20.03 1.05
N ILE A 134 15.82 -21.00 1.67
CA ILE A 134 14.44 -20.82 2.15
C ILE A 134 14.50 -20.25 3.56
N MET A 135 13.83 -19.11 3.77
CA MET A 135 13.72 -18.50 5.09
C MET A 135 12.44 -18.96 5.77
N ILE A 136 12.54 -19.34 7.04
CA ILE A 136 11.44 -19.82 7.87
C ILE A 136 11.24 -18.83 9.02
N TYR A 137 10.05 -18.27 9.08
CA TYR A 137 9.61 -17.29 10.08
C TYR A 137 8.64 -17.98 11.03
N PRO A 138 8.97 -18.16 12.32
CA PRO A 138 8.01 -18.68 13.28
C PRO A 138 6.75 -17.82 13.37
N LEU A 139 5.59 -18.46 13.47
CA LEU A 139 4.31 -17.82 13.74
C LEU A 139 3.75 -18.37 15.06
N THR A 140 2.53 -17.97 15.42
CA THR A 140 1.81 -18.58 16.53
C THR A 140 1.19 -19.93 16.15
N GLN A 141 0.70 -20.69 17.14
CA GLN A 141 -0.01 -21.96 16.94
C GLN A 141 0.77 -23.03 16.17
N ASN A 142 2.08 -23.13 16.43
CA ASN A 142 2.96 -24.13 15.80
C ASN A 142 2.91 -24.05 14.26
N LYS A 143 2.84 -22.82 13.74
CA LYS A 143 2.93 -22.50 12.31
C LYS A 143 4.20 -21.76 12.02
N VAL A 144 4.61 -21.81 10.76
CA VAL A 144 5.71 -21.01 10.23
C VAL A 144 5.31 -20.44 8.87
N LEU A 145 5.90 -19.31 8.52
CA LEU A 145 5.88 -18.80 7.14
C LEU A 145 7.19 -19.19 6.47
N ALA A 146 7.12 -19.90 5.35
CA ALA A 146 8.23 -20.13 4.45
C ALA A 146 8.28 -19.04 3.38
N GLU A 147 9.48 -18.53 3.12
CA GLU A 147 9.81 -17.59 2.07
C GLU A 147 10.84 -18.22 1.15
N ALA A 148 10.52 -18.29 -0.14
CA ALA A 148 11.43 -18.74 -1.19
C ALA A 148 11.42 -17.73 -2.35
N LEU A 149 12.53 -17.56 -3.05
CA LEU A 149 12.53 -16.71 -4.25
C LEU A 149 11.67 -17.37 -5.34
N CYS A 150 10.66 -16.66 -5.86
CA CYS A 150 9.76 -17.21 -6.89
C CYS A 150 10.15 -16.78 -8.30
N PHE A 151 10.52 -15.50 -8.44
CA PHE A 151 10.90 -14.90 -9.70
C PHE A 151 11.90 -13.77 -9.45
N LYS A 152 12.95 -13.70 -10.27
CA LYS A 152 13.92 -12.60 -10.28
C LYS A 152 14.07 -12.02 -11.67
N GLY A 153 13.54 -10.81 -11.85
CA GLY A 153 13.79 -9.97 -13.01
C GLY A 153 15.01 -9.06 -12.86
N ALA A 154 15.30 -8.28 -13.90
CA ALA A 154 16.45 -7.37 -13.91
C ALA A 154 16.42 -6.28 -12.82
N TYR A 155 15.21 -5.91 -12.35
CA TYR A 155 15.02 -4.81 -11.41
C TYR A 155 14.18 -5.16 -10.18
N GLN A 156 13.58 -6.35 -10.14
CA GLN A 156 12.64 -6.75 -9.09
C GLN A 156 12.68 -8.25 -8.88
N SER A 157 12.34 -8.67 -7.66
CA SER A 157 12.05 -10.04 -7.33
C SER A 157 10.69 -10.13 -6.65
N THR A 158 10.04 -11.28 -6.83
CA THR A 158 8.87 -11.69 -6.07
C THR A 158 9.23 -12.95 -5.30
N ASN A 159 8.82 -12.98 -4.04
CA ASN A 159 9.02 -14.14 -3.20
C ASN A 159 7.70 -14.92 -3.09
N TYR A 160 7.84 -16.22 -3.03
CA TYR A 160 6.78 -17.15 -2.74
C TYR A 160 6.67 -17.31 -1.23
N TYR A 161 5.47 -17.03 -0.71
CA TYR A 161 5.17 -17.12 0.70
C TYR A 161 4.11 -18.19 0.94
N ALA A 162 4.42 -19.12 1.85
CA ALA A 162 3.49 -20.17 2.23
C ALA A 162 3.50 -20.38 3.75
N VAL A 163 2.34 -20.62 4.35
CA VAL A 163 2.21 -21.02 5.75
C VAL A 163 2.27 -22.54 5.83
N LEU A 164 3.13 -23.06 6.69
CA LEU A 164 3.30 -24.48 6.97
C LEU A 164 3.08 -24.77 8.46
N ASP A 165 2.88 -26.04 8.79
CA ASP A 165 3.07 -26.51 10.17
C ASP A 165 4.56 -26.45 10.58
N ASP A 166 4.83 -26.37 11.88
CA ASP A 166 6.19 -26.27 12.44
C ASP A 166 7.09 -27.50 12.16
N LYS A 167 6.51 -28.65 11.80
CA LYS A 167 7.27 -29.83 11.36
C LYS A 167 7.60 -29.78 9.86
N LEU A 168 7.19 -28.72 9.17
CA LEU A 168 7.41 -28.49 7.74
C LEU A 168 6.90 -29.65 6.88
N SER A 169 5.71 -30.17 7.19
CA SER A 169 5.18 -31.39 6.57
C SER A 169 3.99 -31.13 5.63
N ASN A 170 3.30 -30.02 5.83
CA ASN A 170 2.09 -29.65 5.11
C ASN A 170 2.02 -28.13 4.87
N VAL A 171 1.59 -27.74 3.67
CA VAL A 171 1.27 -26.34 3.33
C VAL A 171 -0.19 -26.08 3.64
N GLU A 172 -0.48 -25.01 4.40
CA GLU A 172 -1.82 -24.65 4.86
C GLU A 172 -2.39 -23.41 4.18
N GLN A 173 -1.52 -22.50 3.75
CA GLN A 173 -1.90 -21.32 3.00
C GLN A 173 -0.79 -20.98 2.00
N VAL A 174 -1.17 -20.72 0.76
CA VAL A 174 -0.31 -20.07 -0.23
C VAL A 174 -0.75 -18.61 -0.35
N LEU A 175 0.20 -17.68 -0.26
CA LEU A 175 -0.09 -16.26 -0.45
C LEU A 175 0.01 -15.92 -1.93
N ALA A 176 -0.78 -14.93 -2.38
CA ALA A 176 -0.72 -14.45 -3.74
C ALA A 176 0.68 -13.90 -4.06
N GLU A 177 1.10 -13.98 -5.33
CA GLU A 177 2.39 -13.49 -5.85
C GLU A 177 2.46 -11.95 -5.89
N GLN A 178 2.34 -11.34 -4.71
CA GLN A 178 2.19 -9.89 -4.54
C GLN A 178 2.98 -9.42 -3.31
N TYR A 179 3.98 -10.19 -2.87
CA TYR A 179 4.83 -9.84 -1.72
C TYR A 179 6.31 -10.13 -2.03
N ASN A 180 7.19 -9.30 -1.48
CA ASN A 180 8.64 -9.39 -1.65
C ASN A 180 9.42 -9.06 -0.37
N GLU A 181 8.73 -8.88 0.75
CA GLU A 181 9.30 -8.68 2.07
C GLU A 181 8.44 -9.42 3.11
N ALA A 182 9.08 -10.08 4.07
CA ALA A 182 8.45 -10.60 5.28
C ALA A 182 9.23 -10.20 6.52
N GLY A 183 8.52 -10.02 7.62
CA GLY A 183 9.13 -9.62 8.88
C GLY A 183 8.16 -9.60 10.05
N TYR A 184 8.59 -8.94 11.11
CA TYR A 184 7.79 -8.73 12.31
C TYR A 184 7.75 -7.24 12.63
N ASP A 185 6.59 -6.75 13.01
CA ASP A 185 6.47 -5.39 13.53
C ASP A 185 7.34 -5.24 14.79
N GLU A 186 8.15 -4.19 14.86
CA GLU A 186 9.11 -4.00 15.94
C GLU A 186 8.43 -3.76 17.29
N LYS A 187 7.30 -3.03 17.29
CA LYS A 187 6.64 -2.53 18.50
C LYS A 187 5.61 -3.50 19.05
N GLN A 188 4.79 -4.06 18.16
CA GLN A 188 3.65 -4.90 18.48
C GLN A 188 3.92 -6.39 18.22
N GLY A 189 4.96 -6.72 17.44
CA GLY A 189 5.48 -8.08 17.32
C GLY A 189 4.68 -9.03 16.41
N TYR A 190 3.66 -8.55 15.69
CA TYR A 190 2.94 -9.38 14.73
C TYR A 190 3.77 -9.62 13.47
N ALA A 191 3.60 -10.79 12.85
CA ALA A 191 4.23 -11.10 11.57
C ALA A 191 3.49 -10.41 10.41
N PHE A 192 4.24 -9.90 9.44
CA PHE A 192 3.71 -9.28 8.23
C PHE A 192 4.41 -9.80 6.98
N VAL A 193 3.70 -9.71 5.86
CA VAL A 193 4.29 -9.73 4.52
C VAL A 193 3.92 -8.43 3.81
N ARG A 194 4.85 -7.90 3.01
CA ARG A 194 4.69 -6.67 2.25
C ARG A 194 5.12 -6.91 0.81
N GLY A 195 4.35 -6.35 -0.10
CA GLY A 195 4.69 -6.20 -1.50
C GLY A 195 4.84 -4.75 -1.83
N SER A 196 5.94 -4.41 -2.49
CA SER A 196 6.12 -3.10 -3.11
C SER A 196 6.78 -3.29 -4.46
N TYR A 197 6.01 -3.04 -5.51
CA TYR A 197 6.42 -3.27 -6.89
C TYR A 197 6.34 -1.98 -7.67
N LYS A 198 7.32 -1.79 -8.53
CA LYS A 198 7.30 -0.75 -9.54
C LYS A 198 6.70 -1.32 -10.83
N GLY A 199 6.12 -0.49 -11.67
CA GLY A 199 5.85 -0.84 -13.05
C GLY A 199 7.11 -1.22 -13.85
N HIS A 200 6.93 -1.43 -15.15
CA HIS A 200 7.91 -2.00 -16.08
C HIS A 200 9.24 -1.21 -16.27
N ALA A 201 9.38 0.05 -15.85
CA ALA A 201 10.53 0.89 -16.20
C ALA A 201 11.00 1.91 -15.13
N PHE A 202 12.11 2.60 -15.42
CA PHE A 202 12.61 3.71 -14.60
C PHE A 202 11.61 4.88 -14.61
N GLY A 203 11.28 5.42 -13.42
CA GLY A 203 10.23 6.44 -13.26
C GLY A 203 8.81 5.90 -13.05
N ASP A 204 8.58 4.60 -13.20
CA ASP A 204 7.25 3.98 -13.12
C ASP A 204 6.61 4.05 -11.74
N CYS A 205 5.29 3.87 -11.75
CA CYS A 205 4.44 3.85 -10.58
C CYS A 205 4.69 2.68 -9.67
N TRP A 206 4.39 2.91 -8.40
CA TRP A 206 4.38 1.86 -7.41
C TRP A 206 2.97 1.41 -7.11
N ASN A 207 2.86 0.13 -6.81
CA ASN A 207 1.76 -0.45 -6.11
C ASN A 207 2.31 -1.25 -4.94
N GLY A 208 1.52 -1.33 -3.87
CA GLY A 208 1.91 -2.12 -2.72
C GLY A 208 0.72 -2.62 -1.95
N GLN A 209 0.98 -3.70 -1.22
CA GLN A 209 0.01 -4.38 -0.38
C GLN A 209 0.71 -4.90 0.87
N ASP A 210 0.00 -4.87 1.99
CA ASP A 210 0.45 -5.48 3.23
C ASP A 210 -0.55 -6.56 3.64
N ALA A 211 -0.06 -7.62 4.25
CA ALA A 211 -0.87 -8.58 4.97
C ALA A 211 -0.23 -8.94 6.30
N VAL A 212 -1.06 -9.27 7.30
CA VAL A 212 -0.61 -9.61 8.66
C VAL A 212 -1.14 -10.97 9.09
N TRP A 213 -0.38 -11.63 9.94
CA TRP A 213 -0.79 -12.90 10.56
C TRP A 213 -1.81 -12.66 11.67
N ASN A 214 -3.02 -13.19 11.49
CA ASN A 214 -4.10 -13.06 12.47
C ASN A 214 -4.16 -14.18 13.52
N GLY A 215 -3.18 -15.09 13.51
CA GLY A 215 -3.18 -16.31 14.33
C GLY A 215 -3.64 -17.57 13.60
N LYS A 216 -4.17 -17.44 12.37
CA LYS A 216 -4.65 -18.56 11.55
C LYS A 216 -4.26 -18.45 10.08
N ILE A 217 -4.35 -17.26 9.50
CA ILE A 217 -3.99 -16.96 8.11
C ILE A 217 -3.37 -15.56 8.01
N PHE A 218 -2.64 -15.29 6.93
CA PHE A 218 -2.32 -13.93 6.52
C PHE A 218 -3.55 -13.28 5.87
N ILE A 219 -3.92 -12.09 6.36
CA ILE A 219 -5.03 -11.29 5.83
C ILE A 219 -4.49 -9.94 5.36
N ARG A 220 -4.88 -9.53 4.14
CA ARG A 220 -4.52 -8.23 3.58
C ARG A 220 -5.04 -7.08 4.45
N THR A 221 -4.16 -6.15 4.79
CA THR A 221 -4.44 -4.97 5.64
C THR A 221 -4.37 -3.66 4.87
N SER A 222 -3.65 -3.61 3.76
CA SER A 222 -3.55 -2.43 2.90
C SER A 222 -3.44 -2.81 1.42
N ASP A 223 -3.89 -1.89 0.55
CA ASP A 223 -3.67 -1.93 -0.89
C ASP A 223 -3.60 -0.48 -1.38
N TRP A 224 -2.57 -0.14 -2.15
CA TRP A 224 -2.33 1.21 -2.60
C TRP A 224 -1.57 1.24 -3.94
N MET A 225 -1.70 2.37 -4.64
CA MET A 225 -0.94 2.68 -5.85
C MET A 225 -0.53 4.15 -5.86
N THR A 226 0.43 4.52 -6.70
CA THR A 226 0.90 5.91 -6.77
C THR A 226 0.20 6.77 -7.83
N GLY A 227 -0.86 6.24 -8.45
CA GLY A 227 -1.61 6.93 -9.49
C GLY A 227 -0.85 6.97 -10.81
N GLY A 228 -0.74 8.15 -11.43
CA GLY A 228 0.00 8.37 -12.66
C GLY A 228 1.42 8.87 -12.37
N CYS A 229 2.42 8.27 -13.03
CA CYS A 229 3.84 8.56 -12.80
C CYS A 229 4.42 9.03 -14.12
N TYR A 230 4.36 10.33 -14.31
CA TYR A 230 4.78 10.98 -15.55
C TYR A 230 5.76 12.11 -15.22
N LYS A 231 6.75 12.26 -16.09
CA LYS A 231 7.73 13.37 -16.08
C LYS A 231 8.52 13.46 -14.78
N TRP A 232 8.16 14.41 -13.90
CA TRP A 232 8.93 14.83 -12.72
C TRP A 232 8.59 14.07 -11.44
N PHE A 233 7.60 13.17 -11.48
CA PHE A 233 7.17 12.36 -10.34
C PHE A 233 7.55 10.89 -10.56
N THR A 234 8.86 10.64 -10.59
CA THR A 234 9.39 9.27 -10.65
C THR A 234 8.97 8.51 -9.40
N GLY A 235 8.26 7.39 -9.55
CA GLY A 235 7.66 6.70 -8.41
C GLY A 235 6.31 7.28 -7.94
N GLY A 236 5.79 8.28 -8.64
CA GLY A 236 4.51 8.93 -8.34
C GLY A 236 4.59 9.99 -7.25
N ALA A 237 3.58 10.86 -7.24
CA ALA A 237 3.53 12.02 -6.34
C ALA A 237 2.77 11.73 -5.03
N TRP A 238 1.99 10.65 -4.99
CA TRP A 238 1.08 10.33 -3.90
C TRP A 238 1.06 8.82 -3.65
N GLN A 239 0.67 8.41 -2.45
CA GLN A 239 0.23 7.05 -2.16
C GLN A 239 -1.30 7.07 -2.03
N LEU A 240 -1.98 6.48 -3.00
CA LEU A 240 -3.44 6.45 -3.11
C LEU A 240 -3.96 5.08 -2.63
N PRO A 241 -4.46 4.98 -1.39
CA PRO A 241 -4.99 3.72 -0.88
C PRO A 241 -6.31 3.37 -1.57
N THR A 242 -6.43 2.12 -2.00
CA THR A 242 -7.69 1.49 -2.45
C THR A 242 -8.33 0.67 -1.33
N PHE A 243 -7.51 0.22 -0.36
CA PHE A 243 -7.94 -0.48 0.85
C PHE A 243 -7.04 -0.11 2.03
N VAL A 244 -7.66 0.17 3.18
CA VAL A 244 -6.97 0.39 4.46
C VAL A 244 -7.79 -0.23 5.60
N SER A 245 -7.10 -0.73 6.60
CA SER A 245 -7.68 -1.31 7.82
C SER A 245 -6.94 -0.80 9.05
N ASP A 246 -7.60 -0.92 10.21
CA ASP A 246 -6.94 -0.72 11.50
C ASP A 246 -6.51 -2.09 12.03
N ILE A 247 -5.22 -2.23 12.35
CA ILE A 247 -4.66 -3.46 12.91
C ILE A 247 -4.85 -3.43 14.43
N ILE A 248 -5.49 -4.46 14.97
CA ILE A 248 -5.72 -4.63 16.41
C ILE A 248 -4.91 -5.83 16.87
N VAL A 249 -3.86 -5.58 17.64
CA VAL A 249 -2.98 -6.65 18.13
C VAL A 249 -3.51 -7.20 19.43
N LYS A 250 -3.68 -8.52 19.48
CA LYS A 250 -4.11 -9.29 20.64
C LYS A 250 -2.95 -10.07 21.25
#